data_AF-A0A2H0N845-F1
#
_entry.id   AF-A0A2H0N845-F1
#
_cell.length_a   1.000
_cell.length_b   1.000
_cell.length_c   1.000
_cell.angle_alpha   90.00
_cell.angle_beta   90.00
_cell.angle_gamma   90.00
#
_symmetry.space_group_name_H-M   'P 1'
#
loop_
_entity.id
_entity.type
_entity.pdbx_description
1 polymer ?
#
loop_
_entity_poly.entity_id
_entity_poly.type
_entity_poly.pdbx_seq_one_letter_code
_entity_poly.pdbx_strand_id
1 'polypeptide(L)'
;MVLTNKFEIATNNIREKAVSIIEAGLLSINIYKQVNEKVNLIQDTLIVLGQRYNLKDYNRVFLVAFGKGSSDFAASVGNILSWRLSGGISLDIKKPDIPMFETSPDIDFLIGTHPLPSSLNVVATRRIEN
;
A
#
# COMPACT_ATOMS: atom_id res chain seq x y z
N MET A 1 8.26 -6.78 6.55
CA MET A 1 9.45 -6.48 7.36
C MET A 1 9.62 -7.58 8.40
N VAL A 2 10.86 -8.00 8.66
CA VAL A 2 11.24 -9.00 9.70
C VAL A 2 12.47 -8.48 10.45
N LEU A 3 12.73 -9.00 11.65
CA LEU A 3 13.94 -8.66 12.41
C LEU A 3 15.15 -9.41 11.83
N THR A 4 16.01 -8.70 11.10
CA THR A 4 17.13 -9.29 10.35
C THR A 4 18.17 -9.95 11.25
N ASN A 5 18.40 -9.43 12.46
CA ASN A 5 19.33 -9.97 13.45
C ASN A 5 18.67 -10.79 14.55
N LYS A 6 17.46 -11.34 14.32
CA LYS A 6 16.67 -12.12 15.31
C LYS A 6 17.53 -13.13 16.10
N PHE A 7 18.33 -13.93 15.42
CA PHE A 7 19.15 -14.98 16.04
C PHE A 7 20.27 -14.42 16.95
N GLU A 8 20.73 -13.19 16.72
CA GLU A 8 21.73 -12.52 17.56
C GLU A 8 21.12 -11.94 18.84
N ILE A 9 19.85 -11.50 18.79
CA ILE A 9 19.17 -10.82 19.91
C ILE A 9 18.30 -11.76 20.75
N ALA A 10 17.89 -12.92 20.23
CA ALA A 10 17.10 -13.95 20.91
C ALA A 10 17.96 -14.88 21.80
N THR A 11 18.89 -14.32 22.57
CA THR A 11 19.92 -15.08 23.31
C THR A 11 19.43 -15.87 24.52
N ASN A 12 18.14 -15.78 24.88
CA ASN A 12 17.50 -16.59 25.91
C ASN A 12 15.97 -16.63 25.71
N ASN A 13 15.27 -17.53 26.39
CA ASN A 13 13.82 -17.76 26.30
C ASN A 13 12.97 -16.46 26.50
N ILE A 14 13.37 -15.55 27.39
CA ILE A 14 12.65 -14.27 27.59
C ILE A 14 12.83 -13.37 26.35
N ARG A 15 14.05 -13.27 25.83
CA ARG A 15 14.37 -12.50 24.63
C ARG A 15 13.73 -13.11 23.37
N GLU A 16 13.70 -14.42 23.24
CA GLU A 16 13.03 -15.14 22.15
C GLU A 16 11.53 -14.83 22.12
N LYS A 17 10.85 -14.88 23.27
CA LYS A 17 9.44 -14.48 23.40
C LYS A 17 9.22 -13.00 23.07
N ALA A 18 10.08 -12.11 23.56
CA ALA A 18 10.00 -10.68 23.25
C ALA A 18 10.18 -10.40 21.75
N VAL A 19 11.14 -11.06 21.10
CA VAL A 19 11.38 -10.99 19.65
C VAL A 19 10.17 -11.50 18.88
N SER A 20 9.56 -12.61 19.29
CA SER A 20 8.35 -13.15 18.66
C SER A 20 7.16 -12.18 18.76
N ILE A 21 7.00 -11.48 19.88
CA ILE A 21 5.97 -10.43 20.04
C ILE A 21 6.25 -9.24 19.11
N ILE A 22 7.51 -8.80 18.98
CA ILE A 22 7.89 -7.71 18.07
C ILE A 22 7.66 -8.12 16.61
N GLU A 23 8.01 -9.34 16.22
CA GLU A 23 7.74 -9.86 14.86
C GLU A 23 6.24 -9.92 14.57
N ALA A 24 5.42 -10.40 15.51
CA ALA A 24 3.96 -10.39 15.36
C ALA A 24 3.41 -8.96 15.16
N GLY A 25 3.95 -7.98 15.89
CA GLY A 25 3.63 -6.55 15.71
C GLY A 25 4.09 -5.98 14.37
N LEU A 26 5.27 -6.34 13.87
CA LEU A 26 5.77 -5.91 12.56
C LEU A 26 5.02 -6.58 11.39
N LEU A 27 4.55 -7.81 11.58
CA LEU A 27 3.77 -8.55 10.60
C LEU A 27 2.30 -8.10 10.55
N SER A 28 1.73 -7.61 11.67
CA SER A 28 0.35 -7.08 11.70
C SER A 28 0.21 -5.74 10.98
N ILE A 29 1.31 -4.98 10.78
CA ILE A 29 1.34 -3.73 10.01
C ILE A 29 1.87 -3.92 8.57
N ASN A 30 2.07 -5.16 8.11
CA ASN A 30 2.50 -5.42 6.73
C ASN A 30 1.42 -4.98 5.74
N ILE A 31 1.74 -4.00 4.88
CA ILE A 31 0.79 -3.37 3.96
C ILE A 31 0.12 -4.38 3.03
N TYR A 32 0.89 -5.20 2.29
CA TYR A 32 0.35 -6.22 1.39
C TYR A 32 -0.60 -7.18 2.10
N LYS A 33 -0.22 -7.66 3.30
CA LYS A 33 -1.07 -8.54 4.11
C LYS A 33 -2.35 -7.82 4.55
N GLN A 34 -2.22 -6.62 5.11
CA GLN A 34 -3.36 -5.86 5.64
C GLN A 34 -4.34 -5.43 4.55
N VAL A 35 -3.87 -5.08 3.36
CA VAL A 35 -4.74 -4.77 2.22
C VAL A 35 -5.51 -6.01 1.77
N ASN A 36 -4.83 -7.14 1.52
CA ASN A 36 -5.51 -8.38 1.10
C ASN A 36 -6.48 -8.95 2.15
N GLU A 37 -6.23 -8.75 3.45
CA GLU A 37 -7.16 -9.16 4.52
C GLU A 37 -8.39 -8.25 4.63
N LYS A 38 -8.26 -6.95 4.31
CA LYS A 38 -9.27 -5.93 4.66
C LYS A 38 -9.97 -5.30 3.46
N VAL A 39 -9.44 -5.47 2.26
CA VAL A 39 -9.96 -4.95 0.99
C VAL A 39 -10.19 -6.14 0.05
N ASN A 40 -11.43 -6.31 -0.40
CA ASN A 40 -11.82 -7.41 -1.28
C ASN A 40 -12.76 -6.87 -2.36
N LEU A 41 -12.59 -7.28 -3.61
CA LEU A 41 -13.55 -7.02 -4.69
C LEU A 41 -14.27 -8.32 -5.04
N ILE A 42 -15.57 -8.41 -4.71
CA ILE A 42 -16.42 -9.55 -5.06
C ILE A 42 -17.36 -9.12 -6.18
N GLN A 43 -17.09 -9.58 -7.40
CA GLN A 43 -17.69 -9.07 -8.64
C GLN A 43 -17.48 -7.54 -8.74
N ASP A 44 -18.52 -6.76 -8.45
CA ASP A 44 -18.51 -5.30 -8.44
C ASP A 44 -18.70 -4.71 -7.03
N THR A 45 -18.87 -5.54 -6.00
CA THR A 45 -18.92 -5.05 -4.61
C THR A 45 -17.52 -4.98 -4.03
N LEU A 46 -16.99 -3.78 -3.91
CA LEU A 46 -15.80 -3.50 -3.12
C LEU A 46 -16.16 -3.55 -1.63
N ILE A 47 -15.42 -4.34 -0.86
CA ILE A 47 -15.57 -4.47 0.58
C ILE A 47 -14.29 -3.94 1.24
N VAL A 48 -14.42 -2.88 2.04
CA VAL A 48 -13.31 -2.25 2.80
C VAL A 48 -13.67 -2.27 4.27
N LEU A 49 -12.91 -3.01 5.09
CA LEU A 49 -13.17 -3.12 6.55
C LEU A 49 -14.63 -3.52 6.87
N GLY A 50 -15.24 -4.35 6.03
CA GLY A 50 -16.64 -4.79 6.12
C GLY A 50 -17.67 -3.81 5.53
N GLN A 51 -17.31 -2.56 5.25
CA GLN A 51 -18.16 -1.61 4.51
C GLN A 51 -18.23 -2.02 3.04
N ARG A 52 -19.41 -1.93 2.44
CA ARG A 52 -19.68 -2.44 1.08
C ARG A 52 -20.04 -1.28 0.15
N TYR A 53 -19.37 -1.23 -1.00
CA TYR A 53 -19.56 -0.23 -2.04
C TYR A 53 -19.79 -0.95 -3.38
N ASN A 54 -20.93 -0.72 -4.02
CA ASN A 54 -21.21 -1.30 -5.33
C ASN A 54 -20.58 -0.40 -6.41
N LEU A 55 -19.50 -0.86 -7.04
CA LEU A 55 -18.76 -0.11 -8.06
C LEU A 55 -19.55 0.07 -9.37
N LYS A 56 -20.71 -0.58 -9.55
CA LYS A 56 -21.66 -0.26 -10.64
C LYS A 56 -22.33 1.11 -10.46
N ASP A 57 -22.40 1.63 -9.23
CA ASP A 57 -23.05 2.91 -8.93
C ASP A 57 -22.16 4.11 -9.33
N TYR A 58 -20.93 3.83 -9.77
CA TYR A 58 -19.91 4.81 -10.15
C TYR A 58 -19.47 4.59 -11.60
N ASN A 59 -19.46 5.65 -12.41
CA ASN A 59 -19.02 5.59 -13.81
C ASN A 59 -17.50 5.37 -13.93
N ARG A 60 -16.72 5.87 -12.97
CA ARG A 60 -15.25 5.75 -12.91
C ARG A 60 -14.80 5.60 -11.46
N VAL A 61 -13.74 4.82 -11.24
CA VAL A 61 -13.12 4.62 -9.93
C VAL A 61 -11.66 5.04 -10.03
N PHE A 62 -11.23 5.94 -9.14
CA PHE A 62 -9.86 6.43 -9.12
C PHE A 62 -9.19 6.10 -7.78
N LEU A 63 -7.88 5.83 -7.83
CA LEU A 63 -7.07 5.56 -6.65
C LEU A 63 -6.06 6.70 -6.43
N VAL A 64 -6.17 7.40 -5.31
CA VAL A 64 -5.17 8.40 -4.89
C VAL A 64 -4.55 7.94 -3.58
N ALA A 65 -3.24 7.73 -3.58
CA ALA A 65 -2.48 7.29 -2.41
C ALA A 65 -1.28 8.23 -2.18
N PHE A 66 -1.01 8.59 -0.93
CA PHE A 66 0.14 9.44 -0.61
C PHE A 66 0.69 9.13 0.79
N GLY A 67 1.99 9.38 0.96
CA GLY A 67 2.73 9.11 2.21
C GLY A 67 3.64 7.89 2.11
N LYS A 68 4.37 7.60 3.20
CA LYS A 68 5.34 6.50 3.26
C LYS A 68 4.64 5.15 3.17
N GLY A 69 5.01 4.34 2.18
CA GLY A 69 4.36 3.05 1.90
C GLY A 69 3.07 3.17 1.09
N SER A 70 2.71 4.37 0.63
CA SER A 70 1.57 4.55 -0.28
C SER A 70 1.79 3.83 -1.62
N SER A 71 3.04 3.66 -2.03
CA SER A 71 3.42 2.90 -3.23
C SER A 71 3.02 1.42 -3.12
N ASP A 72 3.44 0.75 -2.04
CA ASP A 72 3.06 -0.64 -1.74
C ASP A 72 1.54 -0.80 -1.56
N PHE A 73 0.89 0.18 -0.94
CA PHE A 73 -0.56 0.21 -0.76
C PHE A 73 -1.29 0.35 -2.10
N ALA A 74 -0.85 1.27 -2.97
CA ALA A 74 -1.45 1.52 -4.26
C ALA A 74 -1.28 0.33 -5.21
N ALA A 75 -0.11 -0.32 -5.21
CA ALA A 75 0.09 -1.57 -5.94
C ALA A 75 -0.89 -2.67 -5.47
N SER A 76 -1.03 -2.83 -4.15
CA SER A 76 -1.94 -3.83 -3.56
C SER A 76 -3.41 -3.57 -3.92
N VAL A 77 -3.90 -2.33 -3.72
CA VAL A 77 -5.30 -1.96 -4.00
C VAL A 77 -5.57 -1.93 -5.51
N GLY A 78 -4.61 -1.48 -6.32
CA GLY A 78 -4.69 -1.47 -7.78
C GLY A 78 -4.91 -2.86 -8.35
N ASN A 79 -4.21 -3.86 -7.84
CA ASN A 79 -4.38 -5.25 -8.27
C ASN A 79 -5.74 -5.84 -7.85
N ILE A 80 -6.30 -5.43 -6.70
CA ILE A 80 -7.64 -5.84 -6.26
C ILE A 80 -8.74 -5.18 -7.10
N LEU A 81 -8.58 -3.90 -7.46
CA LEU A 81 -9.53 -3.19 -8.31
C LEU A 81 -9.43 -3.68 -9.77
N SER A 82 -8.22 -3.99 -10.25
CA SER A 82 -7.99 -4.53 -11.60
C SER A 82 -8.71 -3.69 -12.66
N TRP A 83 -9.47 -4.33 -13.56
CA TRP A 83 -10.31 -3.72 -14.61
C TRP A 83 -11.33 -2.69 -14.12
N ARG A 84 -11.61 -2.58 -12.82
CA ARG A 84 -12.47 -1.54 -12.25
C ARG A 84 -11.77 -0.21 -12.03
N LEU A 85 -10.44 -0.18 -12.03
CA LEU A 85 -9.68 1.07 -11.89
C LEU A 85 -9.70 1.86 -13.21
N SER A 86 -10.05 3.14 -13.14
CA SER A 86 -10.07 4.08 -14.28
C SER A 86 -8.81 4.94 -14.38
N GLY A 87 -7.88 4.77 -13.44
CA GLY A 87 -6.67 5.56 -13.26
C GLY A 87 -6.32 5.71 -11.77
N GLY A 88 -5.05 5.94 -11.48
CA GLY A 88 -4.61 6.22 -10.11
C GLY A 88 -3.24 6.89 -10.04
N ILE A 89 -2.96 7.47 -8.88
CA ILE A 89 -1.68 8.13 -8.57
C ILE A 89 -1.25 7.71 -7.17
N SER A 90 0.03 7.35 -7.03
CA SER A 90 0.69 7.18 -5.74
C SER A 90 1.80 8.22 -5.58
N LEU A 91 1.92 8.86 -4.41
CA LEU A 91 3.05 9.75 -4.07
C LEU A 91 3.76 9.30 -2.79
N ASP A 92 4.92 8.68 -2.97
CA ASP A 92 5.76 8.13 -1.91
C ASP A 92 7.21 8.65 -2.05
N ILE A 93 8.13 8.22 -1.19
CA ILE A 93 9.57 8.44 -1.33
C ILE A 93 10.29 7.36 -2.16
N LYS A 94 9.56 6.33 -2.59
CA LYS A 94 10.06 5.18 -3.37
C LYS A 94 8.98 4.61 -4.30
N LYS A 95 9.39 3.70 -5.19
CA LYS A 95 8.49 2.78 -5.91
C LYS A 95 8.04 1.64 -4.98
N PRO A 96 6.98 0.88 -5.32
CA PRO A 96 6.59 -0.30 -4.54
C PRO A 96 7.71 -1.35 -4.51
N ASP A 97 7.75 -2.16 -3.45
CA ASP A 97 8.73 -3.25 -3.26
C ASP A 97 8.36 -4.53 -4.06
N ILE A 98 7.71 -4.36 -5.22
CA ILE A 98 7.42 -5.43 -6.19
C ILE A 98 7.77 -4.96 -7.62
N PRO A 99 8.00 -5.87 -8.58
CA PRO A 99 8.26 -5.49 -9.97
C PRO A 99 7.11 -4.69 -10.58
N MET A 100 7.42 -3.63 -11.34
CA MET A 100 6.41 -2.76 -11.95
C MET A 100 5.41 -3.50 -12.85
N PHE A 101 5.81 -4.61 -13.47
CA PHE A 101 4.91 -5.44 -14.30
C PHE A 101 3.88 -6.24 -13.49
N GLU A 102 4.03 -6.32 -12.17
CA GLU A 102 3.07 -6.92 -11.22
C GLU A 102 2.12 -5.87 -10.63
N THR A 103 2.16 -4.62 -11.12
CA THR A 103 1.26 -3.53 -10.70
C THR A 103 0.23 -3.23 -11.78
N SER A 104 -0.94 -2.67 -11.39
CA SER A 104 -1.90 -2.12 -12.36
C SER A 104 -1.22 -1.04 -13.23
N PRO A 105 -1.34 -1.13 -14.59
CA PRO A 105 -0.74 -0.17 -15.51
C PRO A 105 -1.42 1.21 -15.45
N ASP A 106 -2.60 1.30 -14.82
CA ASP A 106 -3.38 2.52 -14.69
C ASP A 106 -2.92 3.40 -13.51
N ILE A 107 -1.86 3.00 -12.78
CA ILE A 107 -1.33 3.73 -11.61
C ILE A 107 -0.01 4.43 -11.92
N ASP A 108 -0.02 5.75 -11.83
CA ASP A 108 1.14 6.62 -11.90
C ASP A 108 1.86 6.66 -10.52
N PHE A 109 2.93 5.88 -10.37
CA PHE A 109 3.75 5.88 -9.15
C PHE A 109 4.77 7.02 -9.17
N LEU A 110 4.47 8.12 -8.48
CA LEU A 110 5.29 9.33 -8.38
C LEU A 110 6.19 9.30 -7.13
N ILE A 111 7.36 9.93 -7.22
CA ILE A 111 8.33 10.04 -6.13
C ILE A 111 8.47 11.51 -5.71
N GLY A 112 8.31 11.77 -4.41
CA GLY A 112 8.56 13.06 -3.77
C GLY A 112 9.63 12.96 -2.68
N THR A 113 9.85 14.06 -1.93
CA THR A 113 10.81 14.12 -0.83
C THR A 113 10.14 14.22 0.55
N HIS A 114 10.89 13.80 1.57
CA HIS A 114 10.54 13.83 2.99
C HIS A 114 11.86 13.93 3.81
N PRO A 115 11.92 14.63 4.97
CA PRO A 115 10.82 15.28 5.69
C PRO A 115 10.37 16.62 5.11
N LEU A 116 11.25 17.31 4.38
CA LEU A 116 10.89 18.55 3.71
C LEU A 116 10.35 18.27 2.30
N PRO A 117 9.22 18.87 1.92
CA PRO A 117 8.71 18.79 0.55
C PRO A 117 9.62 19.59 -0.40
N SER A 118 9.70 19.15 -1.65
CA SER A 118 10.43 19.81 -2.73
C SER A 118 9.50 20.18 -3.87
N SER A 119 10.04 20.80 -4.92
CA SER A 119 9.32 21.03 -6.18
C SER A 119 8.77 19.74 -6.80
N LEU A 120 9.40 18.58 -6.55
CA LEU A 120 8.89 17.27 -6.99
C LEU A 120 7.53 16.95 -6.37
N ASN A 121 7.35 17.22 -5.07
CA ASN A 121 6.06 17.04 -4.40
C ASN A 121 5.00 17.96 -5.03
N VAL A 122 5.33 19.22 -5.32
CA VAL A 122 4.41 20.19 -5.95
C VAL A 122 3.99 19.73 -7.35
N VAL A 123 4.95 19.28 -8.18
CA VAL A 123 4.67 18.77 -9.53
C VAL A 123 3.84 17.49 -9.48
N ALA A 124 4.11 16.59 -8.53
CA ALA A 124 3.36 15.36 -8.35
C ALA A 124 1.91 15.64 -7.91
N THR A 125 1.69 16.50 -6.91
CA THR A 125 0.34 16.81 -6.42
C THR A 125 -0.51 17.51 -7.48
N ARG A 126 0.06 18.34 -8.36
CA ARG A 126 -0.69 18.92 -9.49
C ARG A 126 -1.28 17.87 -10.44
N ARG A 127 -0.69 16.67 -10.55
CA ARG A 127 -1.28 15.57 -11.34
C ARG A 127 -2.53 14.97 -10.69
N ILE A 128 -2.76 15.19 -9.40
CA ILE A 128 -3.96 14.73 -8.68
C ILE A 128 -5.14 15.68 -8.92
N GLU A 129 -4.87 16.94 -9.29
CA GLU A 129 -5.89 17.98 -9.52
C GLU A 129 -6.46 18.01 -10.95
N ASN A 130 -5.88 17.24 -11.90
CA ASN A 130 -6.21 17.26 -13.33
C ASN A 130 -6.67 15.89 -13.84
#